data_AF-A0A969ZKE0-F1
#
_entry.id   AF-A0A969ZKE0-F1
#
_cell.length_a   1.000
_cell.length_b   1.000
_cell.length_c   1.000
_cell.angle_alpha   90.00
_cell.angle_beta   90.00
_cell.angle_gamma   90.00
#
_symmetry.space_group_name_H-M   'P 1'
#
loop_
_entity.id
_entity.type
_entity.pdbx_description
1 polymer ?
#
loop_
_entity_poly.entity_id
_entity_poly.type
_entity_poly.pdbx_seq_one_letter_code
_entity_poly.pdbx_strand_id
1 'polypeptide(L)'
;LGADSSGRVRNYWWGLDSGLLDFFYAKRGVPAETKKLVEFIKTSIISQTYKVFSGPIYDISGNLIVDSGDELQREQILSMDWFVEGIVGEIPDMDQYTPISNLTTGKIV
;
A
#
# COMPACT_ATOMS: atom_id res chain seq x y z
N LEU A 1 30.09 -32.75 -4.40
CA LEU A 1 29.93 -31.37 -4.93
C LEU A 1 28.47 -30.98 -4.70
N GLY A 2 28.26 -29.78 -4.15
CA GLY A 2 27.20 -29.48 -3.18
C GLY A 2 25.77 -29.46 -3.71
N ALA A 3 24.87 -29.96 -2.86
CA ALA A 3 23.45 -29.68 -2.92
C ALA A 3 23.20 -28.30 -2.32
N ASP A 4 22.94 -27.29 -3.15
CA ASP A 4 22.27 -26.07 -2.72
C ASP A 4 21.21 -25.67 -3.75
N SER A 5 20.08 -26.36 -3.67
CA SER A 5 18.82 -25.91 -4.25
C SER A 5 17.84 -25.57 -3.13
N SER A 6 18.31 -24.89 -2.09
CA SER A 6 17.44 -24.25 -1.10
C SER A 6 17.00 -22.90 -1.66
N GLY A 7 15.91 -22.89 -2.42
CA GLY A 7 15.31 -21.66 -2.93
C GLY A 7 15.00 -20.71 -1.79
N ARG A 8 15.81 -19.67 -1.60
CA ARG A 8 15.59 -18.66 -0.55
C ARG A 8 14.38 -17.82 -0.93
N VAL A 9 13.30 -17.94 -0.17
CA VAL A 9 12.16 -17.02 -0.26
C VAL A 9 12.63 -15.62 0.15
N ARG A 10 12.42 -14.64 -0.73
CA ARG A 10 12.70 -13.23 -0.46
C ARG A 10 11.39 -12.44 -0.53
N ASN A 11 11.13 -11.63 0.49
CA ASN A 11 10.04 -10.66 0.48
C ASN A 11 10.56 -9.35 -0.13
N TYR A 12 9.83 -8.81 -1.10
CA TYR A 12 10.16 -7.56 -1.78
C TYR A 12 9.18 -6.46 -1.34
N TRP A 13 9.72 -5.35 -0.82
CA TRP A 13 8.98 -4.15 -0.45
C TRP A 13 9.73 -2.95 -1.03
N TRP A 14 9.41 -2.61 -2.28
CA TRP A 14 10.14 -1.60 -3.06
C TRP A 14 9.17 -0.53 -3.55
N GLY A 15 9.52 0.73 -3.31
CA GLY A 15 8.69 1.89 -3.62
C GLY A 15 9.37 2.84 -4.60
N LEU A 16 9.01 4.12 -4.51
CA LEU A 16 9.53 5.19 -5.38
C LEU A 16 11.06 5.36 -5.27
N ASP A 17 11.62 5.10 -4.10
CA ASP A 17 13.06 5.17 -3.80
C ASP A 17 13.88 4.13 -4.56
N SER A 18 13.29 2.98 -4.88
CA SER A 18 13.92 1.93 -5.67
C SER A 18 13.98 2.23 -7.18
N GLY A 19 13.23 3.23 -7.65
CA GLY A 19 13.03 3.50 -9.07
C GLY A 19 12.11 2.50 -9.79
N LEU A 20 11.57 1.50 -9.09
CA LEU A 20 10.63 0.52 -9.66
C LEU A 20 9.21 1.08 -9.83
N LEU A 21 8.82 1.99 -8.93
CA LEU A 21 7.52 2.68 -8.97
C LEU A 21 7.74 4.14 -9.37
N ASP A 22 6.83 4.69 -10.19
CA ASP A 22 6.80 6.11 -10.52
C ASP A 22 5.36 6.60 -10.77
N PHE A 23 5.16 7.92 -10.70
CA PHE A 23 3.93 8.59 -11.07
C PHE A 23 3.88 8.84 -12.57
N PHE A 24 2.73 8.53 -13.17
CA PHE A 24 2.43 8.92 -14.54
C PHE A 24 1.18 9.79 -14.57
N TYR A 25 1.26 10.93 -15.24
CA TYR A 25 0.13 11.83 -15.42
C TYR A 25 0.08 12.38 -16.84
N ALA A 26 -1.13 12.76 -17.27
CA ALA A 26 -1.35 13.29 -18.60
C ALA A 26 -0.56 14.58 -18.82
N LYS A 27 0.17 14.67 -19.93
CA LYS A 27 0.96 15.87 -20.28
C LYS A 27 0.08 17.12 -20.43
N ARG A 28 -1.15 16.92 -20.93
CA ARG A 28 -2.20 17.93 -21.10
C ARG A 28 -3.32 17.65 -20.09
N GLY A 29 -3.90 18.69 -19.52
CA GLY A 29 -5.01 18.58 -18.55
C GLY A 29 -4.60 18.71 -17.09
N VAL A 30 -3.32 18.55 -16.75
CA VAL A 30 -2.81 18.82 -15.39
C VAL A 30 -2.15 20.21 -15.36
N PRO A 31 -2.63 21.14 -14.51
CA PRO A 31 -2.02 22.46 -14.33
C PRO A 31 -0.54 22.36 -13.91
N ALA A 32 0.26 23.36 -14.29
CA ALA A 32 1.70 23.37 -14.00
C ALA A 32 1.99 23.31 -12.49
N GLU A 33 1.20 24.02 -11.68
CA GLU A 33 1.37 24.04 -10.23
C GLU A 33 1.07 22.68 -9.59
N THR A 34 0.05 21.96 -10.09
CA THR A 34 -0.23 20.59 -9.63
C THR A 34 0.92 19.65 -9.95
N LYS A 35 1.57 19.80 -11.12
CA LYS A 35 2.76 18.99 -11.46
C LYS A 35 3.90 19.24 -10.49
N LYS A 36 4.19 20.51 -10.18
CA LYS A 36 5.21 20.87 -9.19
C LYS A 36 4.92 20.26 -7.83
N LEU A 37 3.66 20.29 -7.39
CA LEU A 37 3.25 19.68 -6.12
C LEU A 37 3.48 18.15 -6.12
N VAL A 38 3.12 17.45 -7.21
CA VAL A 38 3.36 16.01 -7.34
C VAL A 38 4.86 15.69 -7.30
N GLU A 39 5.69 16.43 -8.04
CA GLU A 39 7.14 16.22 -8.02
C GLU A 39 7.76 16.52 -6.64
N PHE A 40 7.23 17.54 -5.95
CA PHE A 40 7.65 17.87 -4.59
C PHE A 40 7.35 16.71 -3.63
N ILE A 41 6.10 16.24 -3.58
CA ILE A 41 5.70 15.11 -2.72
C ILE A 41 6.47 13.84 -3.08
N LYS A 42 6.64 13.53 -4.38
CA LYS A 42 7.47 12.41 -4.85
C LYS A 42 8.89 12.49 -4.27
N THR A 43 9.53 13.66 -4.39
CA THR A 43 10.89 13.89 -3.86
C THR A 43 10.92 13.77 -2.34
N SER A 44 9.89 14.25 -1.65
CA SER A 44 9.79 14.14 -0.20
C SER A 44 9.63 12.68 0.27
N ILE A 45 8.86 11.85 -0.45
CA ILE A 45 8.75 10.42 -0.17
C ILE A 45 10.08 9.70 -0.42
N ILE A 46 10.72 9.95 -1.57
CA ILE A 46 12.02 9.34 -1.93
C ILE A 46 13.10 9.69 -0.89
N SER A 47 13.13 10.94 -0.43
CA SER A 47 14.08 11.41 0.60
C SER A 47 13.70 11.02 2.02
N GLN A 48 12.56 10.32 2.22
CA GLN A 48 11.99 9.97 3.53
C GLN A 48 11.70 11.17 4.43
N THR A 49 11.65 12.38 3.88
CA THR A 49 11.25 13.61 4.60
C THR A 49 9.73 13.71 4.76
N TYR A 50 8.99 13.01 3.89
CA TYR A 50 7.56 12.78 4.04
C TYR A 50 7.27 11.28 4.14
N LYS A 51 6.61 10.88 5.22
CA LYS A 51 6.23 9.49 5.49
C LYS A 51 4.70 9.41 5.51
N VAL A 52 4.16 8.55 4.65
CA VAL A 52 2.71 8.49 4.37
C VAL A 52 1.92 8.02 5.59
N PHE A 53 2.47 7.09 6.37
CA PHE A 53 1.80 6.46 7.50
C PHE A 53 2.36 6.95 8.84
N SER A 54 2.51 8.27 8.98
CA SER A 54 2.94 8.92 10.22
C SER A 54 1.78 9.60 10.93
N GLY A 55 1.76 9.51 12.26
CA GLY A 55 0.67 10.00 13.10
C GLY A 55 0.62 11.53 13.28
N PRO A 56 -0.51 12.06 13.79
CA PRO A 56 -1.65 11.29 14.30
C PRO A 56 -2.55 10.74 13.18
N ILE A 57 -2.93 9.46 13.25
CA ILE A 57 -3.88 8.82 12.33
C ILE A 57 -5.04 8.24 13.12
N TYR A 58 -6.26 8.57 12.73
CA TYR A 58 -7.49 8.03 13.29
C TYR A 58 -8.19 7.12 12.27
N ASP A 59 -8.88 6.10 12.77
CA ASP A 59 -9.76 5.28 11.94
C ASP A 59 -11.13 5.96 11.69
N ILE A 60 -11.95 5.33 10.86
CA ILE A 60 -13.34 5.78 10.59
C ILE A 60 -14.25 5.81 11.82
N SER A 61 -13.90 5.12 12.91
CA SER A 61 -14.64 5.11 14.17
C SER A 61 -14.14 6.17 15.15
N GLY A 62 -13.10 6.94 14.78
CA GLY A 62 -12.46 7.94 15.62
C GLY A 62 -11.45 7.38 16.62
N ASN A 63 -11.04 6.12 16.50
CA ASN A 63 -9.99 5.55 17.34
C ASN A 63 -8.62 5.99 16.83
N LEU A 64 -7.73 6.38 17.74
CA LEU A 64 -6.34 6.70 17.41
C LEU A 64 -5.57 5.41 17.08
N ILE A 65 -5.02 5.34 15.87
CA ILE A 65 -4.25 4.19 15.36
C ILE A 65 -2.75 4.43 15.41
N VAL A 66 -2.31 5.66 15.11
CA VAL A 66 -0.89 6.05 15.15
C VAL A 66 -0.75 7.32 15.95
N ASP A 67 0.06 7.28 17.00
CA ASP A 67 0.34 8.44 17.85
C ASP A 67 1.13 9.53 17.10
N SER A 68 1.01 10.76 17.58
CA SER A 68 1.76 11.89 17.01
C SER A 68 3.27 11.65 17.14
N GLY A 69 3.97 11.67 16.00
CA GLY A 69 5.41 11.44 15.94
C GLY A 69 5.82 9.99 15.66
N ASP A 70 4.87 9.05 15.71
CA ASP A 70 5.09 7.66 15.36
C ASP A 70 4.75 7.37 13.89
N GLU A 71 5.19 6.21 13.42
CA GLU A 71 4.93 5.71 12.06
C GLU A 71 4.63 4.22 12.05
N LEU A 72 3.75 3.81 11.14
CA LEU A 72 3.47 2.39 10.94
C LEU A 72 4.70 1.66 10.36
N GLN A 73 4.99 0.53 10.97
CA GLN A 73 5.98 -0.42 10.45
C GLN A 73 5.41 -1.19 9.26
N ARG A 74 6.29 -1.72 8.42
CA ARG A 74 5.93 -2.44 7.19
C ARG A 74 4.92 -3.57 7.44
N GLU A 75 5.05 -4.29 8.55
CA GLU A 75 4.18 -5.42 8.89
C GLU A 75 2.77 -4.93 9.23
N GLN A 76 2.67 -3.81 9.94
CA GLN A 76 1.39 -3.17 10.29
C GLN A 76 0.68 -2.63 9.05
N ILE A 77 1.43 -2.09 8.09
CA ILE A 77 0.88 -1.64 6.80
C ILE A 77 0.35 -2.82 5.99
N LEU A 78 1.08 -3.94 5.98
CA LEU A 78 0.70 -5.16 5.26
C LEU A 78 -0.55 -5.84 5.85
N SER A 79 -0.73 -5.75 7.17
CA SER A 79 -1.85 -6.36 7.89
C SER A 79 -2.99 -5.38 8.17
N MET A 80 -3.01 -4.22 7.51
CA MET A 80 -3.98 -3.17 7.78
C MET A 80 -5.41 -3.62 7.42
N ASP A 81 -6.28 -3.58 8.42
CA ASP A 81 -7.67 -4.02 8.40
C ASP A 81 -8.62 -2.90 8.91
N TRP A 82 -8.26 -1.65 8.63
CA TRP A 82 -9.04 -0.47 9.00
C TRP A 82 -8.92 0.60 7.90
N PHE A 83 -9.84 1.57 7.93
CA PHE A 83 -9.81 2.74 7.06
C PHE A 83 -9.54 4.00 7.87
N VAL A 84 -8.76 4.92 7.29
CA VAL A 84 -8.53 6.25 7.86
C VAL A 84 -9.82 7.08 7.90
N GLU A 85 -9.93 7.95 8.89
CA GLU A 85 -11.00 8.92 9.01
C GLU A 85 -11.31 9.62 7.68
N GLY A 86 -12.60 9.76 7.36
CA GLY A 86 -13.08 10.40 6.13
C GLY A 86 -13.26 9.47 4.93
N ILE A 87 -12.82 8.20 5.02
CA ILE A 87 -13.15 7.18 4.02
C ILE A 87 -14.59 6.71 4.24
N VAL A 88 -15.38 6.70 3.15
CA VAL A 88 -16.72 6.11 3.12
C VAL A 88 -16.61 4.72 2.50
N GLY A 89 -16.77 3.70 3.32
CA GLY A 89 -16.70 2.31 2.91
C GLY A 89 -16.68 1.37 4.11
N GLU A 90 -16.90 0.09 3.84
CA GLU A 90 -16.85 -0.97 4.84
C GLU A 90 -15.88 -2.05 4.35
N ILE A 91 -15.14 -2.65 5.28
CA ILE A 91 -14.28 -3.79 4.96
C ILE A 91 -15.19 -4.99 4.77
N PRO A 92 -15.13 -5.68 3.62
CA PRO A 92 -15.98 -6.83 3.39
C PRO A 92 -15.70 -7.95 4.39
N ASP A 93 -16.78 -8.61 4.82
CA ASP A 93 -16.68 -9.83 5.59
C ASP A 93 -16.21 -10.97 4.68
N MET A 94 -15.05 -11.55 5.00
CA MET A 94 -14.47 -12.64 4.22
C MET A 94 -15.33 -13.92 4.27
N ASP A 95 -16.18 -14.09 5.29
CA ASP A 95 -17.12 -15.20 5.38
C ASP A 95 -18.27 -15.07 4.35
N GLN A 96 -18.51 -13.85 3.86
CA GLN A 96 -19.51 -13.57 2.83
C GLN A 96 -18.96 -13.73 1.41
N TYR A 97 -17.63 -13.87 1.27
CA TYR A 97 -17.02 -14.26 0.00
C TYR A 97 -17.14 -15.78 -0.19
N THR A 98 -18.19 -16.21 -0.90
CA THR A 98 -18.14 -17.53 -1.55
C THR A 98 -16.96 -17.53 -2.52
N PRO A 99 -16.01 -18.48 -2.43
CA PRO A 99 -14.91 -18.56 -3.40
C PRO A 99 -15.51 -18.76 -4.79
N ILE A 100 -15.49 -17.73 -5.64
CA ILE A 100 -15.55 -17.94 -7.07
C ILE A 100 -14.27 -18.71 -7.36
N SER A 101 -14.43 -20.01 -7.61
CA SER A 101 -13.39 -21.00 -7.83
C SER A 101 -13.22 -22.03 -6.70
N ASN A 102 -14.18 -22.93 -6.65
CA ASN A 102 -13.82 -24.35 -6.57
C ASN A 102 -12.98 -24.69 -7.82
N LEU A 103 -11.68 -24.32 -7.82
CA LEU A 103 -10.71 -24.64 -8.89
C LEU A 103 -10.51 -26.16 -9.05
N THR A 104 -11.14 -26.98 -8.20
CA THR A 104 -11.19 -28.44 -8.32
C THR A 104 -12.16 -28.91 -9.41
N THR A 105 -13.06 -28.06 -9.91
CA THR A 105 -13.98 -28.48 -10.97
C THR A 105 -13.35 -28.29 -12.35
N GLY A 106 -12.32 -29.07 -12.63
CA GLY A 106 -11.90 -29.41 -13.99
C GLY A 106 -12.96 -30.30 -14.66
N LYS A 107 -14.18 -29.79 -14.87
CA LYS A 107 -15.16 -30.45 -15.74
C LYS A 107 -14.75 -30.13 -17.17
N ILE A 108 -13.93 -30.99 -17.75
CA ILE A 108 -13.77 -31.09 -19.19
C ILE A 108 -15.15 -31.50 -19.72
N VAL A 109 -15.78 -30.61 -20.49
CA VAL A 109 -16.83 -30.98 -21.44
C VAL A 109 -16.16 -31.28 -22.78
#